data_AF-A0A673MZF2-F1
#
_entry.id   AF-A0A673MZF2-F1
#
_cell.length_a   1.000
_cell.length_b   1.000
_cell.length_c   1.000
_cell.angle_alpha   90.00
_cell.angle_beta   90.00
_cell.angle_gamma   90.00
#
_symmetry.space_group_name_H-M   'P 1'
#
loop_
_entity.id
_entity.type
_entity.pdbx_description
1 polymer ?
#
loop_
_entity_poly.entity_id
_entity_poly.type
_entity_poly.pdbx_seq_one_letter_code
_entity_poly.pdbx_strand_id
1 'polypeptide(L)'
;MSGPRVVVFPSVAELGSTLAQLVSSRAEKALGTGESFSLGLSGGSLVSILSKELPAVPSLDCSRWLIGFCDERLVPFSDPESTYGLYKESQRTVAPISDSPKPPPQRVTMTLPTVNAARCVVFVSTGGSKAPVLKQVLEGGEGPALPAALVAPRQGELFWLVDEPAAASLTSQVERPGPGAKL
;
A
#
# COMPACT_ATOMS: atom_id res chain seq x y z
N MET A 1 18.41 9.08 1.23
CA MET A 1 17.03 8.71 0.86
C MET A 1 16.09 9.53 1.71
N SER A 2 15.03 10.10 1.14
CA SER A 2 13.98 10.77 1.92
C SER A 2 13.28 9.72 2.80
N GLY A 3 13.01 10.06 4.07
CA GLY A 3 12.25 9.19 4.97
C GLY A 3 10.78 9.02 4.52
N PRO A 4 9.98 8.22 5.25
CA PRO A 4 8.55 8.10 4.94
C PRO A 4 7.87 9.47 5.01
N ARG A 5 7.06 9.80 3.99
CA ARG A 5 6.20 10.99 3.98
C ARG A 5 4.83 10.61 4.53
N VAL A 6 4.44 11.22 5.65
CA VAL A 6 3.13 11.01 6.28
C VAL A 6 2.23 12.17 5.91
N VAL A 7 1.17 11.90 5.15
CA VAL A 7 0.27 12.90 4.58
C VAL A 7 -1.13 12.69 5.15
N VAL A 8 -1.63 13.68 5.89
CA VAL A 8 -2.93 13.63 6.58
C VAL A 8 -3.96 14.43 5.79
N PHE A 9 -5.09 13.80 5.50
CA PHE A 9 -6.19 14.38 4.75
C PHE A 9 -7.42 14.61 5.66
N PRO A 10 -8.17 15.70 5.44
CA PRO A 10 -9.39 15.97 6.20
C PRO A 10 -10.54 15.02 5.84
N SER A 11 -10.48 14.35 4.68
CA SER A 11 -11.50 13.41 4.24
C SER A 11 -10.95 12.26 3.41
N VAL A 12 -11.64 11.11 3.42
CA VAL A 12 -11.31 9.95 2.58
C VAL A 12 -11.46 10.28 1.08
N ALA A 13 -12.35 11.21 0.73
CA ALA A 13 -12.54 11.65 -0.65
C ALA A 13 -11.32 12.39 -1.19
N GLU A 14 -10.77 13.34 -0.42
CA GLU A 14 -9.55 14.05 -0.81
C GLU A 14 -8.35 13.12 -0.87
N LEU A 15 -8.21 12.23 0.12
CA LEU A 15 -7.20 11.18 0.12
C LEU A 15 -7.28 10.34 -1.16
N GLY A 16 -8.47 9.87 -1.51
CA GLY A 16 -8.72 9.03 -2.68
C GLY A 16 -8.37 9.73 -3.99
N SER A 17 -8.79 10.99 -4.12
CA SER A 17 -8.48 11.81 -5.29
C SER A 17 -6.98 12.02 -5.45
N THR A 18 -6.28 12.38 -4.38
CA THR A 18 -4.82 12.56 -4.40
C THR A 18 -4.09 11.25 -4.70
N LEU A 19 -4.56 10.13 -4.16
CA LEU A 19 -4.01 8.81 -4.47
C LEU A 19 -4.15 8.47 -5.96
N ALA A 20 -5.32 8.69 -6.55
CA ALA A 20 -5.56 8.42 -7.97
C ALA A 20 -4.67 9.29 -8.87
N GLN A 21 -4.51 10.58 -8.52
CA GLN A 21 -3.59 11.48 -9.22
C GLN A 21 -2.14 11.05 -9.08
N LEU A 22 -1.72 10.59 -7.90
CA LEU A 22 -0.38 10.05 -7.69
C LEU A 22 -0.16 8.84 -8.60
N VAL A 23 -1.06 7.85 -8.60
CA VAL A 23 -0.96 6.66 -9.46
C VAL A 23 -0.90 7.06 -10.95
N SER A 24 -1.80 7.94 -11.41
CA SER A 24 -1.81 8.43 -12.80
C SER A 24 -0.49 9.10 -13.18
N SER A 25 0.02 10.00 -12.33
CA SER A 25 1.27 10.70 -12.60
C SER A 25 2.48 9.77 -12.69
N ARG A 26 2.51 8.69 -11.88
CA ARG A 26 3.56 7.66 -11.96
C ARG A 26 3.44 6.82 -13.22
N ALA A 27 2.22 6.50 -13.65
CA ALA A 27 1.98 5.82 -14.91
C ALA A 27 2.40 6.67 -16.11
N GLU A 28 1.95 7.91 -16.19
CA GLU A 28 2.31 8.87 -17.24
C GLU A 28 3.82 9.04 -17.35
N LYS A 29 4.50 9.20 -16.20
CA LYS A 29 5.96 9.32 -16.17
C LYS A 29 6.67 8.08 -16.70
N ALA A 30 6.31 6.88 -16.22
CA ALA A 30 6.94 5.64 -16.66
C ALA A 30 6.69 5.35 -18.15
N LEU A 31 5.44 5.49 -18.57
CA LEU A 31 5.03 5.23 -19.95
C LEU A 31 5.57 6.28 -20.93
N GLY A 32 5.77 7.52 -20.48
CA GLY A 32 6.38 8.60 -21.26
C GLY A 32 7.88 8.42 -21.50
N THR A 33 8.58 7.66 -20.65
CA THR A 33 10.00 7.28 -20.84
C THR A 33 10.17 5.94 -21.54
N GLY A 34 9.07 5.32 -21.99
CA GLY A 34 9.09 4.00 -22.63
C GLY A 34 9.26 2.82 -21.65
N GLU A 35 9.20 3.06 -20.34
CA GLU A 35 9.21 2.02 -19.33
C GLU A 35 7.83 1.37 -19.19
N SER A 36 7.78 0.14 -18.67
CA SER A 36 6.53 -0.51 -18.28
C SER A 36 6.01 0.08 -16.97
N PHE A 37 4.70 0.26 -16.85
CA PHE A 37 4.06 0.60 -15.58
C PHE A 37 3.39 -0.63 -14.95
N SER A 38 3.67 -0.87 -13.67
CA SER A 38 3.03 -1.94 -12.90
C SER A 38 2.48 -1.39 -11.60
N LEU A 39 1.25 -1.80 -11.25
CA LEU A 39 0.55 -1.38 -10.05
C LEU A 39 0.21 -2.61 -9.19
N GLY A 40 0.81 -2.67 -8.00
CA GLY A 40 0.45 -3.62 -6.96
C GLY A 40 -0.72 -3.10 -6.13
N LEU A 41 -1.82 -3.85 -6.05
CA LEU A 41 -3.03 -3.49 -5.32
C LEU A 41 -3.26 -4.40 -4.12
N SER A 42 -3.46 -3.80 -2.94
CA SER A 42 -4.00 -4.54 -1.80
C SER A 42 -5.53 -4.54 -1.83
N GLY A 43 -6.14 -5.52 -1.16
CA GLY A 43 -7.59 -5.56 -0.97
C GLY A 43 -8.13 -4.53 0.02
N GLY A 44 -9.37 -4.73 0.47
CA GLY A 44 -10.02 -3.91 1.49
C GLY A 44 -10.60 -2.61 0.96
N SER A 45 -10.65 -1.57 1.79
CA SER A 45 -11.21 -0.26 1.42
C SER A 45 -10.45 0.42 0.29
N LEU A 46 -9.18 0.07 0.06
CA LEU A 46 -8.38 0.58 -1.04
C LEU A 46 -9.01 0.29 -2.41
N VAL A 47 -9.59 -0.90 -2.57
CA VAL A 47 -10.29 -1.29 -3.81
C VAL A 47 -11.45 -0.34 -4.06
N SER A 48 -12.28 -0.09 -3.04
CA SER A 48 -13.42 0.82 -3.14
C SER A 48 -13.02 2.26 -3.43
N ILE A 49 -11.89 2.72 -2.85
CA ILE A 49 -11.35 4.07 -3.11
C ILE A 49 -10.90 4.16 -4.58
N LEU A 50 -10.00 3.28 -5.02
CA LEU A 50 -9.43 3.36 -6.36
C LEU A 50 -10.44 3.07 -7.47
N SER A 51 -11.39 2.16 -7.25
CA SER A 51 -12.45 1.87 -8.22
C SER A 51 -13.35 3.07 -8.49
N LYS A 52 -13.48 3.98 -7.51
CA LYS A 52 -14.23 5.23 -7.66
C LYS A 52 -13.38 6.33 -8.27
N GLU A 53 -12.14 6.48 -7.79
CA GLU A 53 -11.33 7.67 -8.07
C GLU A 53 -10.51 7.55 -9.37
N LEU A 54 -10.03 6.36 -9.75
CA LEU A 54 -9.28 6.19 -11.01
C LEU A 54 -10.15 6.52 -12.25
N PRO A 55 -11.40 6.05 -12.39
CA PRO A 55 -12.24 6.44 -13.53
C PRO A 55 -12.57 7.94 -13.59
N ALA A 56 -12.43 8.66 -12.47
CA ALA A 56 -12.64 10.11 -12.41
C ALA A 56 -11.42 10.91 -12.87
N VAL A 57 -10.27 10.28 -13.10
CA VAL A 57 -9.07 10.94 -13.64
C VAL A 57 -9.27 11.21 -15.14
N PRO A 58 -9.23 12.47 -15.60
CA PRO A 58 -9.41 12.79 -17.01
C PRO A 58 -8.34 12.14 -17.89
N SER A 59 -8.76 11.55 -19.01
CA SER A 59 -7.88 10.94 -20.01
C SER A 59 -7.01 9.78 -19.50
N LEU A 60 -7.39 9.12 -18.40
CA LEU A 60 -6.67 7.97 -17.87
C LEU A 60 -6.68 6.81 -18.86
N ASP A 61 -5.51 6.37 -19.31
CA ASP A 61 -5.32 5.18 -20.14
C ASP A 61 -4.60 4.09 -19.35
N CYS A 62 -5.36 3.03 -19.02
CA CYS A 62 -4.85 1.86 -18.31
C CYS A 62 -4.45 0.70 -19.23
N SER A 63 -4.52 0.86 -20.57
CA SER A 63 -4.30 -0.25 -21.53
C SER A 63 -2.91 -0.89 -21.44
N ARG A 64 -1.92 -0.14 -20.95
CA ARG A 64 -0.52 -0.58 -20.78
C ARG A 64 -0.13 -0.85 -19.32
N TRP A 65 -1.10 -0.86 -18.41
CA TRP A 65 -0.82 -1.09 -16.99
C TRP A 65 -0.79 -2.59 -16.71
N LEU A 66 0.27 -3.06 -16.06
CA LEU A 66 0.29 -4.38 -15.45
C LEU A 66 -0.24 -4.27 -14.02
N ILE A 67 -1.42 -4.82 -13.74
CA ILE A 67 -1.99 -4.82 -12.39
C ILE A 67 -1.73 -6.17 -11.73
N GLY A 68 -1.16 -6.15 -10.53
CA GLY A 68 -0.96 -7.33 -9.69
C GLY A 68 -1.58 -7.13 -8.31
N PHE A 69 -2.04 -8.20 -7.66
CA PHE A 69 -2.62 -8.14 -6.32
C PHE A 69 -1.57 -8.54 -5.27
N CYS A 70 -1.38 -7.70 -4.24
CA CYS A 70 -0.32 -7.84 -3.24
C CYS A 70 -0.66 -8.82 -2.10
N ASP A 71 -1.95 -9.08 -1.90
CA ASP A 71 -2.52 -10.05 -0.96
C ASP A 71 -3.80 -10.57 -1.59
N GLU A 72 -3.72 -11.77 -2.17
CA GLU A 72 -4.86 -12.40 -2.83
C GLU A 72 -5.51 -13.43 -1.91
N ARG A 73 -6.85 -13.42 -1.88
CA ARG A 73 -7.67 -14.40 -1.16
C ARG A 73 -7.83 -15.61 -2.06
N LEU A 74 -7.05 -16.65 -1.83
CA LEU A 74 -7.19 -17.91 -2.58
C LEU A 74 -7.94 -18.93 -1.74
N VAL A 75 -9.14 -19.31 -2.20
CA VAL A 75 -9.77 -20.58 -1.88
C VAL A 75 -9.41 -21.60 -2.97
N PRO A 76 -9.43 -22.91 -2.67
CA PRO A 76 -8.69 -23.91 -3.46
C PRO A 76 -9.29 -24.05 -4.85
N PHE A 77 -8.55 -24.51 -5.88
CA PHE A 77 -9.29 -25.18 -6.98
C PHE A 77 -9.72 -26.59 -6.54
N SER A 78 -8.99 -27.23 -5.63
CA SER A 78 -9.45 -28.30 -4.69
C SER A 78 -8.37 -28.81 -3.70
N ASP A 79 -7.22 -28.13 -3.53
CA ASP A 79 -6.08 -28.59 -2.71
C ASP A 79 -5.59 -27.47 -1.76
N PRO A 80 -5.33 -27.66 -0.45
CA PRO A 80 -4.95 -26.55 0.42
C PRO A 80 -3.59 -26.58 1.17
N GLU A 81 -2.75 -27.62 1.13
CA GLU A 81 -1.51 -27.68 1.94
C GLU A 81 -0.39 -26.72 1.43
N SER A 82 -0.38 -25.43 1.79
CA SER A 82 0.73 -24.53 1.39
C SER A 82 0.91 -23.25 2.22
N THR A 83 2.10 -22.76 2.61
CA THR A 83 3.45 -23.30 2.95
C THR A 83 4.15 -22.18 3.76
N TYR A 84 3.72 -21.93 5.00
CA TYR A 84 4.18 -20.85 5.88
C TYR A 84 5.69 -20.93 6.27
N GLY A 85 6.32 -22.10 6.11
CA GLY A 85 7.72 -22.36 6.47
C GLY A 85 8.80 -21.66 5.62
N LEU A 86 8.44 -20.98 4.52
CA LEU A 86 9.41 -20.36 3.59
C LEU A 86 9.71 -18.89 3.86
N TYR A 87 8.98 -18.27 4.81
CA TYR A 87 9.10 -16.85 5.14
C TYR A 87 10.39 -16.46 5.88
N LYS A 88 11.09 -17.43 6.49
CA LYS A 88 12.27 -17.13 7.30
C LYS A 88 13.60 -17.29 6.55
N GLU A 89 13.62 -17.93 5.38
CA GLU A 89 14.87 -18.34 4.72
C GLU A 89 15.02 -17.96 3.25
N SER A 90 14.13 -17.17 2.64
CA SER A 90 14.22 -17.02 1.19
C SER A 90 14.06 -15.60 0.67
N GLN A 91 14.95 -15.26 -0.27
CA GLN A 91 14.84 -14.13 -1.19
C GLN A 91 13.66 -14.29 -2.18
N ARG A 92 12.59 -14.97 -1.78
CA ARG A 92 11.41 -15.21 -2.61
C ARG A 92 10.60 -13.94 -2.70
N THR A 93 10.04 -13.70 -3.87
CA THR A 93 9.23 -12.51 -4.18
C THR A 93 7.76 -12.67 -3.81
N VAL A 94 7.29 -13.91 -3.72
CA VAL A 94 5.91 -14.29 -3.40
C VAL A 94 5.94 -15.49 -2.46
N ALA A 95 5.04 -15.52 -1.48
CA ALA A 95 4.95 -16.64 -0.56
C ALA A 95 3.50 -16.96 -0.11
N PRO A 96 3.19 -18.25 0.14
CA PRO A 96 1.88 -18.69 0.59
C PRO A 96 1.72 -18.57 2.13
N ILE A 97 0.54 -18.19 2.59
CA ILE A 97 0.11 -18.19 4.00
C ILE A 97 -1.02 -19.22 4.13
N SER A 98 -0.91 -20.17 5.07
CA SER A 98 -1.89 -21.24 5.29
C SER A 98 -2.85 -20.97 6.45
N ASP A 99 -2.47 -20.10 7.37
CA ASP A 99 -3.04 -19.97 8.72
C ASP A 99 -3.34 -18.51 9.10
N SER A 100 -3.70 -17.68 8.11
CA SER A 100 -4.07 -16.28 8.37
C SER A 100 -5.18 -16.21 9.44
N PRO A 101 -4.99 -15.43 10.52
CA PRO A 101 -5.98 -15.31 11.59
C PRO A 101 -7.28 -14.63 11.12
N LYS A 102 -7.27 -14.03 9.92
CA LYS A 102 -8.45 -13.47 9.26
C LYS A 102 -8.86 -14.32 8.07
N PRO A 103 -10.14 -14.73 7.96
CA PRO A 103 -10.61 -15.55 6.86
C PRO A 103 -10.49 -14.84 5.48
N PRO A 104 -10.26 -15.59 4.39
CA PRO A 104 -9.86 -17.00 4.40
C PRO A 104 -8.43 -17.17 4.96
N PRO A 105 -8.13 -18.31 5.62
CA PRO A 105 -6.82 -18.55 6.23
C PRO A 105 -5.71 -18.69 5.18
N GLN A 106 -6.07 -19.06 3.95
CA GLN A 106 -5.14 -19.28 2.86
C GLN A 106 -4.98 -18.04 2.00
N ARG A 107 -3.73 -17.62 1.75
CA ARG A 107 -3.38 -16.43 0.97
C ARG A 107 -2.11 -16.66 0.18
N VAL A 108 -1.94 -15.87 -0.87
CA VAL A 108 -0.65 -15.65 -1.52
C VAL A 108 -0.35 -14.16 -1.40
N THR A 109 0.87 -13.82 -0.99
CA THR A 109 1.25 -12.42 -0.81
C THR A 109 2.65 -12.12 -1.33
N MET A 110 2.84 -10.88 -1.75
CA MET A 110 4.16 -10.34 -2.08
C MET A 110 4.95 -10.13 -0.80
N THR A 111 6.19 -10.60 -0.79
CA THR A 111 7.06 -10.52 0.39
C THR A 111 7.72 -9.14 0.52
N LEU A 112 8.31 -8.86 1.68
CA LEU A 112 9.02 -7.60 1.94
C LEU A 112 10.09 -7.26 0.89
N PRO A 113 10.94 -8.19 0.40
CA PRO A 113 11.86 -7.90 -0.70
C PRO A 113 11.18 -7.31 -1.94
N THR A 114 10.00 -7.81 -2.33
CA THR A 114 9.30 -7.33 -3.52
C THR A 114 8.62 -6.00 -3.27
N VAL A 115 7.99 -5.82 -2.11
CA VAL A 115 7.43 -4.51 -1.73
C VAL A 115 8.53 -3.44 -1.69
N ASN A 116 9.69 -3.76 -1.10
CA ASN A 116 10.82 -2.83 -0.98
C ASN A 116 11.62 -2.64 -2.28
N ALA A 117 11.34 -3.42 -3.33
CA ALA A 117 11.86 -3.22 -4.68
C ALA A 117 11.04 -2.20 -5.49
N ALA A 118 9.82 -1.85 -5.05
CA ALA A 118 8.97 -0.91 -5.75
C ALA A 118 9.56 0.51 -5.77
N ARG A 119 9.30 1.25 -6.87
CA ARG A 119 9.69 2.67 -7.00
C ARG A 119 8.84 3.61 -6.14
N CYS A 120 7.64 3.17 -5.77
CA CYS A 120 6.73 3.90 -4.90
C CYS A 120 5.91 2.88 -4.12
N VAL A 121 5.85 3.03 -2.80
CA VAL A 121 4.94 2.28 -1.93
C VAL A 121 4.05 3.27 -1.20
N VAL A 122 2.75 3.00 -1.22
CA VAL A 122 1.74 3.85 -0.58
C VAL A 122 0.93 3.00 0.39
N PHE A 123 0.98 3.35 1.67
CA PHE A 123 0.03 2.88 2.65
C PHE A 123 -1.17 3.82 2.69
N VAL A 124 -2.37 3.24 2.66
CA VAL A 124 -3.63 3.96 2.88
C VAL A 124 -4.26 3.44 4.17
N SER A 125 -4.47 4.32 5.14
CA SER A 125 -5.06 3.96 6.43
C SER A 125 -6.08 5.01 6.87
N THR A 126 -7.35 4.61 6.94
CA THR A 126 -8.46 5.48 7.31
C THR A 126 -9.23 4.95 8.52
N GLY A 127 -9.80 5.86 9.31
CA GLY A 127 -10.60 5.59 10.50
C GLY A 127 -9.80 5.50 11.80
N GLY A 128 -10.40 6.02 12.89
CA GLY A 128 -9.73 6.16 14.19
C GLY A 128 -9.32 4.86 14.87
N SER A 129 -9.92 3.72 14.50
CA SER A 129 -9.51 2.40 15.00
C SER A 129 -8.07 2.03 14.58
N LYS A 130 -7.49 2.74 13.61
CA LYS A 130 -6.11 2.55 13.15
C LYS A 130 -5.08 3.40 13.90
N ALA A 131 -5.50 4.41 14.66
CA ALA A 131 -4.57 5.37 15.25
C ALA A 131 -3.50 4.74 16.18
N PRO A 132 -3.84 3.79 17.07
CA PRO A 132 -2.83 3.16 17.93
C PRO A 132 -1.79 2.36 17.15
N VAL A 133 -2.22 1.57 16.16
CA VAL A 133 -1.31 0.74 15.34
C VAL A 133 -0.47 1.61 14.40
N LEU A 134 -1.03 2.69 13.85
CA LEU A 134 -0.30 3.62 13.00
C LEU A 134 0.84 4.30 13.78
N LYS A 135 0.57 4.72 15.02
CA LYS A 135 1.60 5.23 15.94
C LYS A 135 2.71 4.19 16.15
N GLN A 136 2.35 2.95 16.47
CA GLN A 136 3.33 1.89 16.68
C GLN A 136 4.22 1.65 15.45
N VAL A 137 3.65 1.72 14.25
CA VAL A 137 4.39 1.51 12.99
C VAL A 137 5.33 2.69 12.69
N LEU A 138 4.85 3.92 12.85
CA LEU A 138 5.59 5.13 12.44
C LEU A 138 6.56 5.66 13.49
N GLU A 139 6.23 5.50 14.78
CA GLU A 139 6.95 6.09 15.91
C GLU A 139 7.60 5.01 16.80
N GLY A 140 7.37 3.73 16.48
CA GLY A 140 7.79 2.61 17.29
C GLY A 140 6.85 2.32 18.46
N GLY A 141 7.11 1.21 19.14
CA GLY A 141 6.39 0.80 20.34
C GLY A 141 7.08 -0.37 21.03
N GLU A 142 6.51 -0.86 22.12
CA GLU A 142 7.03 -2.03 22.80
C GLU A 142 6.83 -3.30 21.96
N GLY A 143 7.85 -4.16 21.91
CA GLY A 143 7.82 -5.42 21.17
C GLY A 143 8.48 -5.38 19.79
N PRO A 144 8.37 -6.47 19.01
CA PRO A 144 8.97 -6.55 17.69
C PRO A 144 8.29 -5.59 16.69
N ALA A 145 9.07 -5.11 15.72
CA ALA A 145 8.56 -4.27 14.65
C ALA A 145 7.43 -4.97 13.88
N LEU A 146 6.35 -4.24 13.63
CA LEU A 146 5.24 -4.73 12.81
C LEU A 146 5.65 -4.82 11.34
N PRO A 147 5.06 -5.73 10.53
CA PRO A 147 5.44 -5.90 9.13
C PRO A 147 5.45 -4.61 8.31
N ALA A 148 4.49 -3.71 8.55
CA ALA A 148 4.40 -2.44 7.83
C ALA A 148 5.54 -1.47 8.17
N ALA A 149 6.14 -1.58 9.37
CA ALA A 149 7.32 -0.82 9.77
C ALA A 149 8.61 -1.29 9.07
N LEU A 150 8.60 -2.51 8.49
CA LEU A 150 9.73 -3.08 7.75
C LEU A 150 9.72 -2.69 6.26
N VAL A 151 8.71 -1.95 5.81
CA VAL A 151 8.63 -1.43 4.45
C VAL A 151 9.51 -0.19 4.34
N ALA A 152 10.56 -0.31 3.53
CA ALA A 152 11.55 0.71 3.27
C ALA A 152 12.07 0.53 1.82
N PRO A 153 11.38 1.12 0.83
CA PRO A 153 11.78 1.03 -0.58
C PRO A 153 13.22 1.53 -0.80
N ARG A 154 14.09 0.69 -1.36
CA ARG A 154 15.54 0.98 -1.43
C ARG A 154 15.91 2.10 -2.41
N GLN A 155 15.12 2.28 -3.45
CA GLN A 155 15.32 3.29 -4.50
C GLN A 155 13.99 3.91 -4.90
N GLY A 156 13.10 4.06 -3.92
CA GLY A 156 11.74 4.52 -4.13
C GLY A 156 11.27 5.46 -3.03
N GLU A 157 10.03 5.88 -3.18
CA GLU A 157 9.35 6.73 -2.20
C GLU A 157 8.38 5.89 -1.35
N LEU A 158 8.21 6.31 -0.10
CA LEU A 158 7.25 5.71 0.82
C LEU A 158 6.28 6.78 1.31
N PHE A 159 5.00 6.59 1.02
CA PHE A 159 3.92 7.46 1.44
C PHE A 159 2.99 6.75 2.42
N TRP A 160 2.56 7.48 3.45
CA TRP A 160 1.47 7.12 4.33
C TRP A 160 0.35 8.13 4.15
N LEU A 161 -0.66 7.77 3.36
CA LEU A 161 -1.85 8.60 3.17
C LEU A 161 -2.90 8.19 4.20
N VAL A 162 -3.23 9.10 5.10
CA VAL A 162 -4.10 8.81 6.25
C VAL A 162 -5.15 9.89 6.44
N ASP A 163 -6.29 9.54 7.05
CA ASP A 163 -7.27 10.54 7.46
C ASP A 163 -6.99 11.08 8.87
N GLU A 164 -7.56 12.23 9.22
CA GLU A 164 -7.39 12.85 10.55
C GLU A 164 -7.71 11.87 11.71
N PRO A 165 -8.80 11.06 11.67
CA PRO A 165 -9.05 10.05 12.69
C PRO A 165 -7.91 9.02 12.82
N ALA A 166 -7.37 8.48 11.73
CA ALA A 166 -6.27 7.52 11.79
C ALA A 166 -4.96 8.18 12.27
N ALA A 167 -4.76 9.47 12.02
CA ALA A 167 -3.59 10.22 12.46
C ALA A 167 -3.65 10.68 13.93
N ALA A 168 -4.80 10.54 14.61
CA ALA A 168 -5.07 11.18 15.90
C ALA A 168 -4.09 10.84 17.05
N SER A 169 -3.34 9.74 16.95
CA SER A 169 -2.35 9.31 17.95
C SER A 169 -0.90 9.67 17.61
N LEU A 170 -0.65 10.21 16.42
CA LEU A 170 0.69 10.57 15.96
C LEU A 170 1.19 11.83 16.68
N THR A 171 2.48 11.83 16.99
CA THR A 171 3.22 12.92 17.64
C THR A 171 4.32 13.50 16.75
N SER A 172 4.73 12.74 15.73
CA SER A 172 5.69 13.11 14.71
C SER A 172 5.15 14.17 13.74
N GLN A 173 6.05 14.81 13.00
CA GLN A 173 5.67 15.82 11.99
C GLN A 173 4.94 15.14 10.82
N VAL A 174 3.80 15.71 10.42
CA VAL A 174 2.99 15.23 9.30
C VAL A 174 2.73 16.36 8.30
N GLU A 175 2.58 16.00 7.03
CA GLU A 175 2.20 16.89 5.93
C GLU A 175 0.67 17.01 5.87
N ARG A 176 0.17 18.23 5.67
CA ARG A 176 -1.25 18.50 5.39
C ARG A 176 -1.35 19.27 4.08
N PRO A 177 -1.64 18.59 2.96
CA PRO A 177 -1.73 19.24 1.67
C PRO A 177 -2.95 20.17 1.62
N GLY A 178 -2.80 21.30 0.93
CA GLY A 178 -3.96 22.11 0.55
C GLY A 178 -4.82 21.40 -0.50
N PRO A 179 -6.06 21.87 -0.74
CA PRO A 179 -6.94 21.30 -1.75
C PRO A 179 -6.26 21.25 -3.14
N GLY A 180 -6.28 20.09 -3.78
CA GLY A 180 -5.71 19.89 -5.11
C GLY A 180 -4.17 19.80 -5.17
N ALA A 181 -3.49 19.69 -4.03
CA ALA A 181 -2.05 19.48 -4.02
C ALA A 181 -1.67 18.13 -4.66
N LYS A 182 -0.58 18.14 -5.43
CA LYS A 182 0.03 16.94 -6.03
C LYS A 182 1.17 16.45 -5.12
N LEU A 183 1.32 15.13 -5.01
CA LEU A 183 2.34 14.46 -4.17
C LEU A 183 3.60 14.05 -4.92
#